data_AF-A0A7K5G0T4-F1
#
_entry.id   AF-A0A7K5G0T4-F1
#
_cell.length_a   1.000
_cell.length_b   1.000
_cell.length_c   1.000
_cell.angle_alpha   90.00
_cell.angle_beta   90.00
_cell.angle_gamma   90.00
#
_symmetry.space_group_name_H-M   'P 1'
#
loop_
_entity.id
_entity.type
_entity.pdbx_description
1 polymer ?
#
loop_
_entity_poly.entity_id
_entity_poly.type
_entity_poly.pdbx_seq_one_letter_code
_entity_poly.pdbx_strand_id
1 'polypeptide(L)'
;SSLSGNKDSIYSLAMNQMGTVIVSGSTEKVLRVWDPRTCAKLMKLKGHTDNVKALLLNRDGTQCLSGSSDGTIRLWSLGQQRCIATYRVHDEGVWALQVNEAFTHVYSGGRDRKIYCTDLRNPDIRVLICEEKAPVLKMELDRSADPPPALWVATTKSSVNKWTLKGIHNFRASGDYDNDCTNPIPPLCTQPDQVIKGGASIIQCHILNDKRHILTKDTNNNVAYWDVLKACKVEDLGKVDFEEEIKKRFKMVYVPNWFSVDLKTGMLTITLDESDCFAAWVSAKDAGFSSPDGSDPKLNLGGLLLQALLEYWPRTHINPMDEEENEINHVNGEQENRVQKGNGYFQVPPHTPVIFGEAGGRTLFRLLCRDSGGETESMLLNETVPQWVIDITVDKNMPKFNKIPFYLQPHSSSGAKTLKK
;
A
#
# COMPACT_ATOMS: atom_id res chain seq x y z
N SER A 1 0.83 24.23 -17.87
CA SER A 1 -0.56 24.18 -18.38
C SER A 1 -1.39 23.22 -17.56
N SER A 2 -2.71 23.43 -17.43
CA SER A 2 -3.61 22.58 -16.64
C SER A 2 -4.92 22.32 -17.39
N LEU A 3 -5.41 21.08 -17.37
CA LEU A 3 -6.70 20.68 -17.95
C LEU A 3 -7.80 20.79 -16.89
N SER A 4 -8.54 21.90 -16.91
CA SER A 4 -9.65 22.12 -15.97
C SER A 4 -10.95 21.47 -16.45
N GLY A 5 -11.84 21.16 -15.50
CA GLY A 5 -13.26 20.91 -15.78
C GLY A 5 -13.86 19.64 -15.15
N ASN A 6 -13.04 18.67 -14.74
CA ASN A 6 -13.52 17.54 -13.93
C ASN A 6 -14.14 18.05 -12.63
N LYS A 7 -15.32 17.56 -12.27
CA LYS A 7 -16.02 17.95 -11.03
C LYS A 7 -15.85 16.96 -9.89
N ASP A 8 -15.29 15.79 -10.18
CA ASP A 8 -15.17 14.66 -9.27
C ASP A 8 -13.87 13.89 -9.57
N SER A 9 -13.50 12.97 -8.69
CA SER A 9 -12.26 12.18 -8.75
C SER A 9 -12.12 11.40 -10.06
N ILE A 10 -10.95 11.54 -10.71
CA ILE A 10 -10.63 10.88 -11.97
C ILE A 10 -10.08 9.48 -11.67
N TYR A 11 -10.62 8.46 -12.35
CA TYR A 11 -10.21 7.05 -12.19
C TYR A 11 -9.64 6.44 -13.46
N SER A 12 -9.77 7.12 -14.61
CA SER A 12 -9.19 6.68 -15.86
C SER A 12 -8.80 7.86 -16.75
N LEU A 13 -7.76 7.65 -17.56
CA LEU A 13 -7.24 8.61 -18.50
C LEU A 13 -6.73 7.87 -19.74
N ALA A 14 -7.04 8.38 -20.93
CA ALA A 14 -6.51 7.85 -22.18
C ALA A 14 -6.19 9.00 -23.15
N MET A 15 -5.12 8.82 -23.94
CA MET A 15 -4.75 9.71 -25.04
C MET A 15 -4.57 8.85 -26.29
N ASN A 16 -4.93 9.37 -27.46
CA ASN A 16 -4.69 8.67 -28.71
C ASN A 16 -3.21 8.74 -29.10
N GLN A 17 -2.79 7.88 -30.02
CA GLN A 17 -1.38 7.77 -30.42
C GLN A 17 -0.83 9.07 -31.04
N MET A 18 -1.67 9.84 -31.73
CA MET A 18 -1.27 11.12 -32.33
C MET A 18 -1.21 12.28 -31.32
N GLY A 19 -1.63 12.07 -30.07
CA GLY A 19 -1.64 13.11 -29.04
C GLY A 19 -2.56 14.29 -29.36
N THR A 20 -3.66 14.05 -30.08
CA THR A 20 -4.63 15.08 -30.50
C THR A 20 -5.88 15.10 -29.61
N VAL A 21 -6.13 14.02 -28.87
CA VAL A 21 -7.31 13.87 -28.02
C VAL A 21 -6.91 13.21 -26.71
N ILE A 22 -7.32 13.81 -25.59
CA ILE A 22 -7.25 13.21 -24.25
C ILE A 22 -8.65 13.10 -23.64
N VAL A 23 -8.95 11.96 -23.03
CA VAL A 23 -10.23 11.68 -22.38
C VAL A 23 -10.00 11.29 -20.92
N SER A 24 -10.77 11.86 -20.01
CA SER A 24 -10.83 11.44 -18.61
C SER A 24 -12.16 10.80 -18.26
N GLY A 25 -12.12 9.77 -17.42
CA GLY A 25 -13.26 9.09 -16.83
C GLY A 25 -13.20 9.19 -15.31
N SER A 26 -14.35 9.45 -14.69
CA SER A 26 -14.44 9.82 -13.27
C SER A 26 -15.71 9.29 -12.61
N THR A 27 -15.82 9.51 -11.31
CA THR A 27 -17.04 9.36 -10.51
C THR A 27 -18.16 10.33 -10.91
N GLU A 28 -17.88 11.34 -11.75
CA GLU A 28 -18.89 12.20 -12.39
C GLU A 28 -19.74 11.41 -13.41
N LYS A 29 -19.34 10.19 -13.78
CA LYS A 29 -20.04 9.29 -14.74
C LYS A 29 -20.08 9.84 -16.18
N VAL A 30 -19.35 10.92 -16.42
CA VAL A 30 -19.25 11.63 -17.70
C VAL A 30 -17.80 11.57 -18.17
N LEU A 31 -17.61 11.24 -19.44
CA LEU A 31 -16.29 11.35 -20.07
C LEU A 31 -16.10 12.80 -20.49
N ARG A 32 -14.93 13.36 -20.18
CA ARG A 32 -14.56 14.70 -20.61
C ARG A 32 -13.38 14.62 -21.55
N VAL A 33 -13.41 15.44 -22.58
CA VAL A 33 -12.48 15.35 -23.70
C VAL A 33 -11.83 16.71 -23.93
N TRP A 34 -10.51 16.71 -24.15
CA TRP A 34 -9.73 17.91 -24.47
C TRP A 34 -8.80 17.66 -25.66
N ASP A 35 -8.42 18.76 -26.30
CA ASP A 35 -7.20 18.81 -27.11
C ASP A 35 -6.03 19.10 -26.14
N PRO A 36 -5.08 18.15 -25.96
CA PRO A 36 -3.99 18.33 -25.02
C PRO A 36 -2.99 19.41 -25.45
N ARG A 37 -2.94 19.76 -26.74
CA ARG A 37 -2.01 20.75 -27.29
C ARG A 37 -2.45 22.18 -27.02
N THR A 38 -3.77 22.41 -27.03
CA THR A 38 -4.38 23.73 -26.75
C THR A 38 -4.97 23.82 -25.34
N CYS A 39 -5.07 22.71 -24.61
CA CYS A 39 -5.83 22.58 -23.35
C CYS A 39 -7.33 22.92 -23.49
N ALA A 40 -7.86 23.00 -24.71
CA ALA A 40 -9.25 23.35 -24.98
C ALA A 40 -10.19 22.18 -24.66
N LYS A 41 -11.34 22.49 -24.07
CA LYS A 41 -12.43 21.53 -23.82
C LYS A 41 -13.13 21.23 -25.15
N LEU A 42 -13.17 19.96 -25.57
CA LEU A 42 -13.81 19.55 -26.83
C LEU A 42 -15.27 19.15 -26.61
N MET A 43 -15.55 18.23 -25.69
CA MET A 43 -16.90 17.70 -25.47
C MET A 43 -17.06 17.04 -24.10
N LYS A 44 -18.30 16.70 -23.75
CA LYS A 44 -18.66 15.88 -22.59
C LYS A 44 -19.60 14.77 -23.05
N LEU A 45 -19.24 13.52 -22.81
CA LEU A 45 -20.02 12.37 -23.23
C LEU A 45 -20.75 11.78 -22.02
N LYS A 46 -22.09 11.95 -22.01
CA LYS A 46 -22.97 11.39 -20.97
C LYS A 46 -23.51 10.04 -21.43
N GLY A 47 -23.63 9.09 -20.51
CA GLY A 47 -24.32 7.82 -20.77
C GLY A 47 -24.03 6.74 -19.75
N HIS A 48 -22.82 6.71 -19.17
CA HIS A 48 -22.55 5.83 -18.04
C HIS A 48 -23.36 6.24 -16.80
N THR A 49 -23.66 5.25 -15.97
CA THR A 49 -24.45 5.43 -14.73
C THR A 49 -23.60 5.26 -13.46
N ASP A 50 -22.32 4.94 -13.62
CA ASP A 50 -21.35 4.80 -12.54
C ASP A 50 -19.91 5.15 -13.01
N ASN A 51 -18.95 5.09 -12.07
CA ASN A 51 -17.55 5.46 -12.23
C ASN A 51 -16.87 4.73 -13.41
N VAL A 52 -16.18 5.50 -14.25
CA VAL A 52 -15.48 5.01 -15.45
C VAL A 52 -14.01 4.71 -15.13
N LYS A 53 -13.64 3.43 -15.17
CA LYS A 53 -12.32 2.94 -14.74
C LYS A 53 -11.39 2.50 -15.89
N ALA A 54 -11.93 2.34 -17.09
CA ALA A 54 -11.14 2.02 -18.27
C ALA A 54 -11.52 2.91 -19.45
N LEU A 55 -10.50 3.39 -20.17
CA LEU A 55 -10.64 4.18 -21.39
C LEU A 55 -9.61 3.71 -22.42
N LEU A 56 -10.02 3.64 -23.68
CA LEU A 56 -9.15 3.43 -24.83
C LEU A 56 -9.59 4.38 -25.95
N LEU A 57 -8.63 4.84 -26.75
CA LEU A 57 -8.85 5.62 -27.96
C LEU A 57 -8.28 4.85 -29.14
N ASN A 58 -8.94 4.95 -30.29
CA ASN A 58 -8.32 4.51 -31.55
C ASN A 58 -7.18 5.46 -31.94
N ARG A 59 -6.36 5.03 -32.90
CA ARG A 59 -5.16 5.76 -33.35
C ARG A 59 -5.45 7.23 -33.69
N ASP A 60 -6.50 7.46 -34.45
CA ASP A 60 -6.86 8.78 -34.99
C ASP A 60 -7.62 9.65 -33.96
N GLY A 61 -8.01 9.09 -32.81
CA GLY A 61 -8.80 9.79 -31.80
C GLY A 61 -10.22 10.13 -32.26
N THR A 62 -10.81 9.32 -33.14
CA THR A 62 -12.19 9.51 -33.64
C THR A 62 -13.21 8.67 -32.89
N GLN A 63 -12.77 7.58 -32.24
CA GLN A 63 -13.59 6.68 -31.45
C GLN A 63 -12.95 6.41 -30.09
N CYS A 64 -13.81 6.20 -29.09
CA CYS A 64 -13.40 5.87 -27.72
C CYS A 64 -14.16 4.64 -27.22
N LEU A 65 -13.47 3.74 -26.54
CA LEU A 65 -14.07 2.67 -25.74
C LEU A 65 -13.96 3.04 -24.25
N SER A 66 -15.02 2.80 -23.49
CA SER A 66 -15.02 3.02 -22.04
C SER A 66 -15.63 1.87 -21.28
N GLY A 67 -15.02 1.49 -20.16
CA GLY A 67 -15.50 0.47 -19.23
C GLY A 67 -15.83 1.11 -17.89
N SER A 68 -17.02 0.81 -17.37
CA SER A 68 -17.56 1.42 -16.16
C SER A 68 -17.95 0.40 -15.10
N SER A 69 -18.01 0.88 -13.87
CA SER A 69 -18.54 0.15 -12.72
C SER A 69 -20.03 -0.19 -12.86
N ASP A 70 -20.73 0.41 -13.84
CA ASP A 70 -22.11 0.06 -14.21
C ASP A 70 -22.25 -1.26 -15.00
N GLY A 71 -21.14 -1.99 -15.19
CA GLY A 71 -21.10 -3.27 -15.90
C GLY A 71 -21.12 -3.15 -17.42
N THR A 72 -21.13 -1.94 -17.97
CA THR A 72 -21.19 -1.71 -19.41
C THR A 72 -19.85 -1.31 -20.01
N ILE A 73 -19.65 -1.73 -21.26
CA ILE A 73 -18.64 -1.19 -22.16
C ILE A 73 -19.37 -0.31 -23.18
N ARG A 74 -18.88 0.90 -23.42
CA ARG A 74 -19.48 1.81 -24.40
C ARG A 74 -18.49 2.16 -25.50
N LEU A 75 -18.98 2.17 -26.73
CA LEU A 75 -18.27 2.72 -27.88
C LEU A 75 -18.85 4.10 -28.20
N TRP A 76 -17.97 5.09 -28.36
CA TRP A 76 -18.32 6.48 -28.61
C TRP A 76 -17.76 6.94 -29.95
N SER A 77 -18.55 7.69 -30.70
CA SER A 77 -18.06 8.49 -31.82
C SER A 77 -17.79 9.90 -31.32
N LEU A 78 -16.54 10.35 -31.40
CA LEU A 78 -16.18 11.71 -30.97
C LEU A 78 -16.64 12.75 -31.99
N GLY A 79 -16.66 12.42 -33.28
CA GLY A 79 -17.21 13.29 -34.33
C GLY A 79 -18.72 13.54 -34.16
N GLN A 80 -19.48 12.50 -33.78
CA GLN A 80 -20.92 12.62 -33.50
C GLN A 80 -21.23 13.01 -32.04
N GLN A 81 -20.21 13.10 -31.18
CA GLN A 81 -20.31 13.41 -29.76
C GLN A 81 -21.35 12.58 -28.99
N ARG A 82 -21.49 11.30 -29.34
CA ARG A 82 -22.50 10.41 -28.75
C ARG A 82 -22.02 8.97 -28.60
N CYS A 83 -22.70 8.24 -27.73
CA CYS A 83 -22.57 6.79 -27.65
C CYS A 83 -23.18 6.17 -28.92
N ILE A 84 -22.45 5.25 -29.55
CA ILE A 84 -22.90 4.53 -30.73
C ILE A 84 -23.19 3.04 -30.46
N ALA A 85 -22.64 2.46 -29.40
CA ALA A 85 -22.98 1.11 -28.94
C ALA A 85 -22.76 0.94 -27.42
N THR A 86 -23.52 0.03 -26.80
CA THR A 86 -23.38 -0.35 -25.39
C THR A 86 -23.41 -1.87 -25.28
N TYR A 87 -22.35 -2.45 -24.72
CA TYR A 87 -22.16 -3.89 -24.57
C TYR A 87 -22.32 -4.28 -23.09
N ARG A 88 -23.15 -5.29 -22.83
CA ARG A 88 -23.44 -5.84 -21.49
C ARG A 88 -22.98 -7.29 -21.42
N VAL A 89 -21.67 -7.46 -21.33
CA VAL A 89 -21.03 -8.80 -21.29
C VAL A 89 -20.60 -9.21 -19.88
N HIS A 90 -20.64 -8.29 -18.92
CA HIS A 90 -20.23 -8.50 -17.54
C HIS A 90 -21.44 -8.37 -16.60
N ASP A 91 -21.43 -9.15 -15.52
CA ASP A 91 -22.46 -9.14 -14.47
C ASP A 91 -22.17 -8.05 -13.42
N GLU A 92 -20.91 -7.62 -13.31
CA GLU A 92 -20.43 -6.60 -12.39
C GLU A 92 -19.55 -5.56 -13.11
N GLY A 93 -19.00 -4.60 -12.36
CA GLY A 93 -18.23 -3.48 -12.93
C GLY A 93 -17.01 -3.87 -13.77
N VAL A 94 -16.85 -3.22 -14.93
CA VAL A 94 -15.75 -3.39 -15.89
C VAL A 94 -14.61 -2.43 -15.56
N TRP A 95 -13.42 -2.95 -15.31
CA TRP A 95 -12.30 -2.15 -14.78
C TRP A 95 -11.08 -2.10 -15.71
N ALA A 96 -10.94 -3.08 -16.60
CA ALA A 96 -9.85 -3.16 -17.54
C ALA A 96 -10.37 -3.38 -18.95
N LEU A 97 -9.77 -2.68 -19.91
CA LEU A 97 -10.01 -2.87 -21.33
C LEU A 97 -8.67 -2.94 -22.07
N GLN A 98 -8.63 -3.75 -23.11
CA GLN A 98 -7.61 -3.73 -24.17
C GLN A 98 -8.33 -3.83 -25.53
N VAL A 99 -7.64 -3.45 -26.60
CA VAL A 99 -8.18 -3.53 -27.96
C VAL A 99 -7.07 -3.91 -28.95
N ASN A 100 -7.42 -4.64 -30.00
CA ASN A 100 -6.51 -4.95 -31.10
C ASN A 100 -6.20 -3.70 -31.95
N GLU A 101 -5.14 -3.79 -32.77
CA GLU A 101 -4.67 -2.72 -33.67
C GLU A 101 -5.80 -2.15 -34.55
N ALA A 102 -6.66 -3.03 -35.10
CA ALA A 102 -7.76 -2.65 -35.98
C ALA A 102 -8.94 -1.96 -35.26
N PHE A 103 -8.93 -1.86 -33.93
CA PHE A 103 -10.03 -1.33 -33.13
C PHE A 103 -11.38 -2.01 -33.40
N THR A 104 -11.36 -3.34 -33.57
CA THR A 104 -12.55 -4.16 -33.88
C THR A 104 -12.90 -5.15 -32.78
N HIS A 105 -11.94 -5.55 -31.96
CA HIS A 105 -12.11 -6.52 -30.89
C HIS A 105 -11.69 -5.91 -29.57
N VAL A 106 -12.63 -5.84 -28.64
CA VAL A 106 -12.38 -5.37 -27.27
C VAL A 106 -12.20 -6.55 -26.34
N TYR A 107 -11.17 -6.47 -25.51
CA TYR A 107 -10.89 -7.40 -24.43
C TYR A 107 -11.28 -6.73 -23.14
N SER A 108 -12.13 -7.35 -22.34
CA SER A 108 -12.70 -6.75 -21.14
C SER A 108 -12.62 -7.66 -19.93
N GLY A 109 -12.38 -7.07 -18.76
CA GLY A 109 -12.33 -7.76 -17.49
C GLY A 109 -12.62 -6.80 -16.33
N GLY A 110 -13.11 -7.35 -15.22
CA GLY A 110 -13.41 -6.54 -14.05
C GLY A 110 -13.73 -7.35 -12.81
N ARG A 111 -14.74 -6.89 -12.07
CA ARG A 111 -15.07 -7.40 -10.73
C ARG A 111 -15.58 -8.85 -10.73
N ASP A 112 -16.30 -9.23 -11.78
CA ASP A 112 -16.85 -10.58 -11.98
C ASP A 112 -15.80 -11.63 -12.38
N ARG A 113 -14.52 -11.22 -12.53
CA ARG A 113 -13.34 -12.07 -12.81
C ARG A 113 -13.31 -12.72 -14.18
N LYS A 114 -14.41 -12.68 -14.94
CA LYS A 114 -14.48 -13.20 -16.30
C LYS A 114 -13.75 -12.26 -17.25
N ILE A 115 -13.11 -12.82 -18.27
CA ILE A 115 -12.44 -12.06 -19.31
C ILE A 115 -13.03 -12.42 -20.66
N TYR A 116 -13.54 -11.43 -21.37
CA TYR A 116 -14.18 -11.62 -22.67
C TYR A 116 -13.39 -10.95 -23.78
N CYS A 117 -13.41 -11.55 -24.97
CA CYS A 117 -13.14 -10.86 -26.24
C CYS A 117 -14.47 -10.69 -26.97
N THR A 118 -14.83 -9.46 -27.31
CA THR A 118 -16.11 -9.12 -27.97
C THR A 118 -15.84 -8.40 -29.31
N ASP A 119 -16.49 -8.84 -30.38
CA ASP A 119 -16.46 -8.12 -31.67
C ASP A 119 -17.37 -6.87 -31.56
N LEU A 120 -16.80 -5.70 -31.81
CA LEU A 120 -17.52 -4.42 -31.70
C LEU A 120 -18.58 -4.24 -32.80
N ARG A 121 -18.51 -5.00 -33.89
CA ARG A 121 -19.46 -4.93 -35.02
C ARG A 121 -20.65 -5.87 -34.80
N ASN A 122 -20.42 -6.98 -34.09
CA ASN A 122 -21.44 -7.94 -33.75
C ASN A 122 -21.24 -8.43 -32.30
N PRO A 123 -21.95 -7.84 -31.32
CA PRO A 123 -21.72 -8.12 -29.90
C PRO A 123 -22.18 -9.51 -29.46
N ASP A 124 -22.99 -10.20 -30.26
CA ASP A 124 -23.36 -11.59 -30.03
C ASP A 124 -22.14 -12.53 -30.21
N ILE A 125 -21.14 -12.08 -30.98
CA ILE A 125 -19.85 -12.75 -31.12
C ILE A 125 -18.95 -12.34 -29.95
N ARG A 126 -19.03 -13.13 -28.87
CA ARG A 126 -18.15 -13.02 -27.71
C ARG A 126 -17.53 -14.36 -27.34
N VAL A 127 -16.28 -14.33 -26.92
CA VAL A 127 -15.54 -15.50 -26.43
C VAL A 127 -15.18 -15.25 -24.97
N LEU A 128 -15.58 -16.16 -24.08
CA LEU A 128 -15.03 -16.20 -22.72
C LEU A 128 -13.60 -16.73 -22.81
N ILE A 129 -12.60 -15.89 -22.56
CA ILE A 129 -11.19 -16.29 -22.60
C ILE A 129 -10.88 -17.17 -21.39
N CYS A 130 -11.21 -16.68 -20.19
CA CYS A 130 -11.01 -17.38 -18.94
C CYS A 130 -11.83 -16.74 -17.82
N GLU A 131 -11.88 -17.41 -16.67
CA GLU A 131 -12.32 -16.85 -15.40
C GLU A 131 -11.12 -16.82 -14.44
N GLU A 132 -10.73 -15.62 -14.01
CA GLU A 132 -9.62 -15.44 -13.08
C GLU A 132 -9.98 -15.81 -11.64
N LYS A 133 -8.96 -16.11 -10.82
CA LYS A 133 -9.16 -16.46 -9.41
C LYS A 133 -9.49 -15.27 -8.51
N ALA A 134 -9.49 -14.06 -9.06
CA ALA A 134 -9.70 -12.80 -8.35
C ALA A 134 -10.14 -11.69 -9.33
N PRO A 135 -10.75 -10.60 -8.84
CA PRO A 135 -11.14 -9.46 -9.68
C PRO A 135 -9.99 -8.93 -10.54
N VAL A 136 -10.27 -8.70 -11.82
CA VAL A 136 -9.30 -8.19 -12.80
C VAL A 136 -9.15 -6.69 -12.64
N LEU A 137 -7.92 -6.23 -12.42
CA LEU A 137 -7.60 -4.81 -12.25
C LEU A 137 -7.06 -4.19 -13.53
N LYS A 138 -6.20 -4.93 -14.25
CA LYS A 138 -5.59 -4.46 -15.50
C LYS A 138 -5.23 -5.63 -16.39
N MET A 139 -5.11 -5.35 -17.69
CA MET A 139 -4.71 -6.33 -18.69
C MET A 139 -3.80 -5.65 -19.70
N GLU A 140 -2.90 -6.42 -20.32
CA GLU A 140 -2.00 -5.96 -21.38
C GLU A 140 -1.89 -7.03 -22.47
N LEU A 141 -2.19 -6.65 -23.71
CA LEU A 141 -2.09 -7.57 -24.85
C LEU A 141 -0.62 -7.78 -25.22
N ASP A 142 -0.27 -9.01 -25.58
CA ASP A 142 0.92 -9.25 -26.38
C ASP A 142 0.65 -8.74 -27.79
N ARG A 143 1.41 -7.73 -28.24
CA ARG A 143 1.24 -7.06 -29.54
C ARG A 143 2.28 -7.51 -30.58
N SER A 144 2.94 -8.65 -30.36
CA SER A 144 3.94 -9.19 -31.29
C SER A 144 3.38 -9.75 -32.60
N ALA A 145 2.08 -10.01 -32.67
CA ALA A 145 1.39 -10.50 -33.86
C ALA A 145 -0.06 -9.97 -33.94
N ASP A 146 -0.66 -10.05 -35.13
CA ASP A 146 -2.08 -9.81 -35.37
C ASP A 146 -2.70 -11.08 -36.01
N PRO A 147 -3.66 -11.76 -35.35
CA PRO A 147 -4.27 -11.45 -34.05
C PRO A 147 -3.26 -11.55 -32.87
N PRO A 148 -3.51 -10.84 -31.75
CA PRO A 148 -2.62 -10.89 -30.59
C PRO A 148 -2.53 -12.32 -30.02
N PRO A 149 -1.32 -12.85 -29.75
CA PRO A 149 -1.17 -14.25 -29.38
C PRO A 149 -1.50 -14.54 -27.90
N ALA A 150 -1.46 -13.54 -27.03
CA ALA A 150 -1.65 -13.69 -25.60
C ALA A 150 -2.14 -12.40 -24.92
N LEU A 151 -2.59 -12.55 -23.67
CA LEU A 151 -3.04 -11.47 -22.79
C LEU A 151 -2.44 -11.66 -21.39
N TRP A 152 -1.70 -10.67 -20.91
CA TRP A 152 -1.28 -10.58 -19.52
C TRP A 152 -2.39 -9.98 -18.67
N VAL A 153 -2.61 -10.55 -17.48
CA VAL A 153 -3.72 -10.18 -16.59
C VAL A 153 -3.21 -9.97 -15.17
N ALA A 154 -3.49 -8.78 -14.63
CA ALA A 154 -3.24 -8.41 -13.25
C ALA A 154 -4.56 -8.37 -12.47
N THR A 155 -4.57 -9.01 -11.30
CA THR A 155 -5.76 -9.13 -10.43
C THR A 155 -5.48 -8.52 -9.06
N THR A 156 -6.41 -8.63 -8.12
CA THR A 156 -6.15 -8.28 -6.71
C THR A 156 -5.20 -9.27 -6.01
N LYS A 157 -4.85 -10.39 -6.62
CA LYS A 157 -3.79 -11.30 -6.14
C LYS A 157 -2.42 -10.82 -6.64
N SER A 158 -1.37 -11.20 -5.92
CA SER A 158 0.02 -10.86 -6.24
C SER A 158 0.59 -11.61 -7.45
N SER A 159 0.01 -12.75 -7.83
CA SER A 159 0.41 -13.50 -9.03
C SER A 159 -0.12 -12.83 -10.30
N VAL A 160 0.68 -12.84 -11.36
CA VAL A 160 0.29 -12.30 -12.68
C VAL A 160 0.29 -13.43 -13.70
N ASN A 161 -0.82 -13.57 -14.43
CA ASN A 161 -1.03 -14.67 -15.36
C ASN A 161 -0.96 -14.18 -16.80
N LYS A 162 -0.43 -15.03 -17.69
CA LYS A 162 -0.50 -14.86 -19.14
C LYS A 162 -1.44 -15.93 -19.70
N TRP A 163 -2.44 -15.50 -20.46
CA TRP A 163 -3.43 -16.35 -21.09
C TRP A 163 -3.21 -16.37 -22.60
N THR A 164 -3.17 -17.56 -23.21
CA THR A 164 -3.06 -17.66 -24.66
C THR A 164 -4.39 -17.29 -25.33
N LEU A 165 -4.31 -16.66 -26.49
CA LEU A 165 -5.46 -16.33 -27.34
C LEU A 165 -5.49 -17.18 -28.63
N LYS A 166 -4.63 -18.20 -28.72
CA LYS A 166 -4.63 -19.14 -29.84
C LYS A 166 -5.98 -19.85 -29.91
N GLY A 167 -6.54 -19.95 -31.13
CA GLY A 167 -7.82 -20.62 -31.35
C GLY A 167 -9.06 -19.74 -31.15
N ILE A 168 -8.91 -18.45 -30.87
CA ILE A 168 -10.05 -17.52 -30.72
C ILE A 168 -10.95 -17.46 -31.96
N HIS A 169 -10.38 -17.70 -33.14
CA HIS A 169 -11.12 -17.76 -34.41
C HIS A 169 -11.87 -19.08 -34.62
N ASN A 170 -11.43 -20.18 -34.00
CA ASN A 170 -12.08 -21.48 -34.16
C ASN A 170 -13.39 -21.55 -33.36
N PHE A 171 -13.47 -20.81 -32.25
CA PHE A 171 -14.69 -20.69 -31.46
C PHE A 171 -15.83 -19.96 -32.22
N ARG A 172 -15.49 -19.21 -33.28
CA ARG A 172 -16.46 -18.53 -34.15
C ARG A 172 -17.25 -19.49 -35.05
N ALA A 173 -16.79 -20.74 -35.23
CA ALA A 173 -17.35 -21.68 -36.21
C ALA A 173 -18.24 -22.78 -35.61
N SER A 174 -18.25 -22.94 -34.28
CA SER A 174 -18.88 -24.10 -33.61
C SER A 174 -20.20 -23.77 -32.89
N GLY A 175 -20.60 -22.51 -32.84
CA GLY A 175 -21.86 -22.10 -32.21
C GLY A 175 -23.00 -22.13 -33.21
N ASP A 176 -23.61 -23.31 -33.40
CA ASP A 176 -24.97 -23.39 -33.92
C ASP A 176 -25.89 -22.50 -33.08
N TYR A 177 -26.92 -21.99 -33.74
CA TYR A 177 -27.91 -21.01 -33.28
C TYR A 177 -28.78 -21.49 -32.11
N ASP A 178 -28.21 -22.03 -31.03
CA ASP A 178 -28.95 -22.31 -29.81
C ASP A 178 -29.03 -21.06 -28.96
N ASN A 179 -30.16 -20.39 -29.14
CA ASN A 179 -30.68 -19.24 -28.39
C ASN A 179 -30.98 -19.54 -26.91
N ASP A 180 -30.43 -20.62 -26.35
CA ASP A 180 -30.59 -20.98 -24.95
C ASP A 180 -29.56 -20.20 -24.11
N CYS A 181 -29.99 -19.03 -23.62
CA CYS A 181 -29.28 -18.21 -22.63
C CYS A 181 -29.05 -18.91 -21.27
N THR A 182 -29.24 -20.23 -21.17
CA THR A 182 -29.18 -21.02 -19.94
C THR A 182 -27.86 -21.78 -19.78
N ASN A 183 -27.11 -22.03 -20.86
CA ASN A 183 -25.86 -22.79 -20.79
C ASN A 183 -24.63 -21.85 -20.68
N PRO A 184 -23.73 -22.06 -19.71
CA PRO A 184 -22.54 -21.25 -19.55
C PRO A 184 -21.59 -21.42 -20.74
N ILE A 185 -21.17 -20.30 -21.34
CA ILE A 185 -20.18 -20.29 -22.43
C ILE A 185 -18.89 -20.93 -21.89
N PRO A 186 -18.38 -22.02 -22.50
CA PRO A 186 -17.15 -22.64 -22.02
C PRO A 186 -15.95 -21.70 -22.25
N PRO A 187 -15.01 -21.62 -21.29
CA PRO A 187 -13.83 -20.77 -21.44
C PRO A 187 -12.86 -21.34 -22.49
N LEU A 188 -12.20 -20.46 -23.23
CA LEU A 188 -11.12 -20.81 -24.16
C LEU A 188 -9.95 -21.49 -23.42
N CYS A 189 -9.61 -20.97 -22.24
CA CYS A 189 -8.48 -21.42 -21.43
C CYS A 189 -8.94 -21.73 -20.01
N THR A 190 -8.57 -22.91 -19.50
CA THR A 190 -8.81 -23.31 -18.10
C THR A 190 -7.56 -23.14 -17.22
N GLN A 191 -6.38 -22.99 -17.83
CA GLN A 191 -5.11 -22.73 -17.14
C GLN A 191 -4.30 -21.67 -17.90
N PRO A 192 -3.50 -20.86 -17.19
CA PRO A 192 -2.63 -19.87 -17.82
C PRO A 192 -1.45 -20.55 -18.54
N ASP A 193 -1.01 -19.94 -19.64
CA ASP A 193 0.18 -20.35 -20.40
C ASP A 193 1.47 -20.07 -19.60
N GLN A 194 1.48 -18.98 -18.84
CA GLN A 194 2.60 -18.60 -17.98
C GLN A 194 2.11 -17.93 -16.70
N VAL A 195 2.82 -18.16 -15.60
CA VAL A 195 2.52 -17.57 -14.28
C VAL A 195 3.76 -16.91 -13.70
N ILE A 196 3.67 -15.62 -13.42
CA ILE A 196 4.61 -14.91 -12.54
C ILE A 196 4.14 -15.12 -11.10
N LYS A 197 4.99 -15.73 -10.29
CA LYS A 197 4.67 -16.05 -8.88
C LYS A 197 4.52 -14.76 -8.07
N GLY A 198 3.52 -14.75 -7.19
CA GLY A 198 3.30 -13.66 -6.23
C GLY A 198 3.69 -14.07 -4.81
N GLY A 199 4.08 -13.09 -3.99
CA GLY A 199 4.29 -13.25 -2.55
C GLY A 199 2.98 -13.22 -1.76
N ALA A 200 3.03 -13.64 -0.50
CA ALA A 200 1.90 -13.51 0.42
C ALA A 200 1.78 -12.06 0.92
N SER A 201 0.55 -11.61 1.16
CA SER A 201 0.29 -10.30 1.77
C SER A 201 -0.22 -10.47 3.19
N ILE A 202 0.24 -9.63 4.11
CA ILE A 202 -0.30 -9.57 5.47
C ILE A 202 -1.69 -8.93 5.40
N ILE A 203 -2.70 -9.61 5.95
CA ILE A 203 -4.12 -9.21 5.89
C ILE A 203 -4.75 -9.02 7.27
N GLN A 204 -4.15 -9.56 8.33
CA GLN A 204 -4.54 -9.30 9.71
C GLN A 204 -3.29 -8.98 10.55
N CYS A 205 -3.47 -8.11 11.53
CA CYS A 205 -2.45 -7.67 12.46
C CYS A 205 -3.07 -7.45 13.84
N HIS A 206 -2.39 -7.90 14.89
CA HIS A 206 -2.78 -7.68 16.28
C HIS A 206 -1.57 -7.20 17.08
N ILE A 207 -1.67 -6.01 17.68
CA ILE A 207 -0.65 -5.44 18.55
C ILE A 207 -0.88 -5.96 19.97
N LEU A 208 0.10 -6.66 20.53
CA LEU A 208 0.00 -7.18 21.90
C LEU A 208 0.07 -6.07 22.96
N ASN A 209 -0.35 -6.40 24.18
CA ASN A 209 -0.47 -5.46 25.29
C ASN A 209 0.85 -4.80 25.72
N ASP A 210 1.98 -5.42 25.42
CA ASP A 210 3.31 -4.85 25.68
C ASP A 210 3.69 -3.72 24.70
N LYS A 211 2.86 -3.47 23.67
CA LYS A 211 3.09 -2.48 22.61
C LYS A 211 4.49 -2.59 22.02
N ARG A 212 4.99 -3.82 21.88
CA ARG A 212 6.25 -4.10 21.23
C ARG A 212 6.11 -5.22 20.23
N HIS A 213 5.30 -6.22 20.57
CA HIS A 213 5.16 -7.38 19.71
C HIS A 213 3.86 -7.34 18.92
N ILE A 214 3.94 -7.87 17.70
CA ILE A 214 2.80 -8.00 16.79
C ILE A 214 2.65 -9.46 16.37
N LEU A 215 1.40 -9.91 16.29
CA LEU A 215 1.02 -11.12 15.54
C LEU A 215 0.41 -10.71 14.21
N THR A 216 0.76 -11.39 13.13
CA THR A 216 0.14 -11.19 11.81
C THR A 216 -0.37 -12.47 11.21
N LYS A 217 -1.34 -12.36 10.29
CA LYS A 217 -1.79 -13.46 9.42
C LYS A 217 -1.73 -13.02 7.97
N ASP A 218 -1.18 -13.87 7.10
CA ASP A 218 -1.04 -13.60 5.67
C ASP A 218 -2.13 -14.27 4.80
N THR A 219 -2.12 -13.97 3.49
CA THR A 219 -3.04 -14.57 2.50
C THR A 219 -2.89 -16.08 2.33
N ASN A 220 -1.80 -16.68 2.82
CA ASN A 220 -1.57 -18.12 2.83
C ASN A 220 -2.02 -18.77 4.17
N ASN A 221 -2.60 -17.97 5.08
CA ASN A 221 -2.98 -18.33 6.44
C ASN A 221 -1.80 -18.68 7.36
N ASN A 222 -0.58 -18.25 7.03
CA ASN A 222 0.53 -18.36 7.95
C ASN A 222 0.44 -17.24 8.98
N VAL A 223 0.68 -17.60 10.24
CA VAL A 223 0.80 -16.68 11.36
C VAL A 223 2.29 -16.47 11.66
N ALA A 224 2.67 -15.22 11.95
CA ALA A 224 4.03 -14.87 12.31
C ALA A 224 4.06 -13.88 13.49
N TYR A 225 5.13 -13.94 14.27
CA TYR A 225 5.36 -13.11 15.45
C TYR A 225 6.54 -12.15 15.18
N TRP A 226 6.36 -10.88 15.52
CA TRP A 226 7.25 -9.78 15.14
C TRP A 226 7.60 -8.92 16.35
N ASP A 227 8.81 -8.36 16.36
CA ASP A 227 9.27 -7.33 17.30
C ASP A 227 9.32 -5.99 16.56
N VAL A 228 8.40 -5.08 16.90
CA VAL A 228 8.29 -3.75 16.30
C VAL A 228 9.49 -2.89 16.65
N LEU A 229 9.96 -2.98 17.89
CA LEU A 229 11.06 -2.16 18.38
C LEU A 229 12.35 -2.51 17.63
N LYS A 230 12.59 -3.81 17.38
CA LYS A 230 13.74 -4.28 16.60
C LYS A 230 13.50 -4.32 15.09
N ALA A 231 12.31 -3.93 14.64
CA ALA A 231 11.88 -3.96 13.24
C ALA A 231 12.16 -5.31 12.53
N CYS A 232 11.89 -6.44 13.21
CA CYS A 232 12.23 -7.77 12.69
C CYS A 232 11.16 -8.84 12.99
N LYS A 233 11.17 -9.89 12.17
CA LYS A 233 10.42 -11.11 12.47
C LYS A 233 11.16 -11.88 13.56
N VAL A 234 10.42 -12.37 14.54
CA VAL A 234 10.95 -13.22 15.61
C VAL A 234 10.79 -14.70 15.24
N GLU A 235 9.60 -15.12 14.85
CA GLU A 235 9.32 -16.52 14.49
C GLU A 235 8.13 -16.65 13.52
N ASP A 236 8.16 -17.70 12.70
CA ASP A 236 7.04 -18.13 11.87
C ASP A 236 6.30 -19.28 12.59
N LEU A 237 5.02 -19.09 12.87
CA LEU A 237 4.19 -20.05 13.61
C LEU A 237 3.45 -21.02 12.67
N GLY A 238 3.50 -20.77 11.36
CA GLY A 238 2.80 -21.57 10.36
C GLY A 238 1.29 -21.40 10.43
N LYS A 239 0.53 -22.42 10.03
CA LYS A 239 -0.93 -22.35 9.93
C LYS A 239 -1.62 -22.69 11.25
N VAL A 240 -1.45 -21.82 12.24
CA VAL A 240 -2.14 -21.90 13.54
C VAL A 240 -3.39 -21.01 13.56
N ASP A 241 -4.29 -21.24 14.52
CA ASP A 241 -5.43 -20.34 14.73
C ASP A 241 -4.94 -18.98 15.27
N PHE A 242 -5.36 -17.91 14.61
CA PHE A 242 -4.88 -16.56 14.89
C PHE A 242 -5.40 -16.01 16.22
N GLU A 243 -6.67 -16.25 16.54
CA GLU A 243 -7.30 -15.72 17.75
C GLU A 243 -6.89 -16.51 18.99
N GLU A 244 -6.69 -17.82 18.87
CA GLU A 244 -6.14 -18.64 19.95
C GLU A 244 -4.69 -18.27 20.27
N GLU A 245 -3.87 -18.00 19.26
CA GLU A 245 -2.47 -17.59 19.48
C GLU A 245 -2.37 -16.20 20.11
N ILE A 246 -3.29 -15.28 19.79
CA ILE A 246 -3.43 -13.99 20.48
C ILE A 246 -3.71 -14.22 21.98
N LYS A 247 -4.71 -15.04 22.31
CA LYS A 247 -5.08 -15.35 23.70
C LYS A 247 -3.92 -16.00 24.46
N LYS A 248 -3.23 -16.95 23.84
CA LYS A 248 -2.09 -17.65 24.41
C LYS A 248 -0.92 -16.71 24.75
N ARG A 249 -0.74 -15.64 23.98
CA ARG A 249 0.33 -14.63 24.20
C ARG A 249 -0.13 -13.42 24.99
N PHE A 250 -1.33 -13.46 25.58
CA PHE A 250 -1.82 -12.39 26.43
C PHE A 250 -0.90 -12.18 27.63
N LYS A 251 -0.53 -10.91 27.87
CA LYS A 251 0.18 -10.47 29.07
C LYS A 251 -0.68 -9.42 29.76
N MET A 252 -0.86 -9.55 31.08
CA MET A 252 -1.59 -8.58 31.89
C MET A 252 -0.70 -7.35 32.19
N VAL A 253 -0.40 -6.57 31.17
CA VAL A 253 0.38 -5.34 31.23
C VAL A 253 -0.35 -4.25 30.44
N TYR A 254 -0.13 -2.99 30.80
CA TYR A 254 -0.61 -1.86 30.02
C TYR A 254 0.57 -0.97 29.65
N VAL A 255 0.81 -0.80 28.35
CA VAL A 255 1.73 0.19 27.78
C VAL A 255 0.91 1.11 26.88
N PRO A 256 1.06 2.45 26.97
CA PRO A 256 0.41 3.38 26.06
C PRO A 256 0.75 3.07 24.59
N ASN A 257 -0.19 3.34 23.67
CA ASN A 257 0.13 3.30 22.24
C ASN A 257 1.19 4.37 21.93
N TRP A 258 2.12 4.03 21.04
CA TRP A 258 3.20 4.93 20.59
C TRP A 258 3.54 4.76 19.10
N PHE A 259 2.76 3.95 18.39
CA PHE A 259 2.86 3.77 16.95
C PHE A 259 1.51 3.30 16.40
N SER A 260 1.32 3.47 15.10
CA SER A 260 0.22 2.89 14.34
C SER A 260 0.76 1.93 13.27
N VAL A 261 -0.12 1.02 12.82
CA VAL A 261 0.23 0.00 11.82
C VAL A 261 -0.71 0.11 10.62
N ASP A 262 -0.15 0.10 9.42
CA ASP A 262 -0.91 -0.04 8.18
C ASP A 262 -0.43 -1.25 7.37
N LEU A 263 -1.38 -1.86 6.64
CA LEU A 263 -1.16 -3.07 5.83
C LEU A 263 -1.40 -2.80 4.34
N LYS A 264 -1.43 -1.53 3.90
CA LYS A 264 -1.86 -1.15 2.54
C LYS A 264 -0.97 -1.72 1.44
N THR A 265 0.29 -1.98 1.76
CA THR A 265 1.30 -2.57 0.86
C THR A 265 1.33 -4.10 0.90
N GLY A 266 0.55 -4.72 1.80
CA GLY A 266 0.67 -6.14 2.13
C GLY A 266 1.87 -6.48 3.02
N MET A 267 2.63 -5.47 3.48
CA MET A 267 3.72 -5.58 4.45
C MET A 267 3.38 -4.75 5.70
N LEU A 268 4.01 -5.06 6.83
CA LEU A 268 3.91 -4.23 8.04
C LEU A 268 4.55 -2.88 7.78
N THR A 269 3.75 -1.81 7.84
CA THR A 269 4.23 -0.43 7.81
C THR A 269 3.92 0.20 9.17
N ILE A 270 4.97 0.58 9.89
CA ILE A 270 4.87 1.20 11.22
C ILE A 270 5.01 2.71 11.06
N THR A 271 4.08 3.47 11.62
CA THR A 271 4.09 4.94 11.58
C THR A 271 4.22 5.49 13.00
N LEU A 272 5.15 6.43 13.17
CA LEU A 272 5.36 7.20 14.40
C LEU A 272 4.85 8.62 14.18
N ASP A 273 4.06 9.13 15.13
CA ASP A 273 3.51 10.48 15.10
C ASP A 273 3.96 11.26 16.33
N GLU A 274 4.14 12.57 16.20
CA GLU A 274 4.59 13.45 17.29
C GLU A 274 3.70 13.35 18.53
N SER A 275 2.39 13.13 18.34
CA SER A 275 1.40 13.16 19.41
C SER A 275 1.52 12.01 20.42
N ASP A 276 1.99 10.83 20.01
CA ASP A 276 2.02 9.62 20.85
C ASP A 276 3.34 8.84 20.84
N CYS A 277 4.28 9.15 19.93
CA CYS A 277 5.57 8.42 19.80
C CYS A 277 6.31 8.26 21.13
N PHE A 278 6.25 9.27 22.01
CA PHE A 278 6.96 9.27 23.27
C PHE A 278 6.12 8.87 24.48
N ALA A 279 4.90 8.35 24.31
CA ALA A 279 4.02 8.01 25.42
C ALA A 279 4.46 6.75 26.20
N ALA A 280 5.22 5.85 25.57
CA ALA A 280 5.56 4.54 26.14
C ALA A 280 6.90 4.53 26.88
N TRP A 281 6.82 4.55 28.22
CA TRP A 281 7.96 4.34 29.13
C TRP A 281 7.90 2.96 29.76
N VAL A 282 8.98 2.18 29.64
CA VAL A 282 9.08 0.80 30.15
C VAL A 282 10.42 0.63 30.87
N SER A 283 10.52 -0.28 31.84
CA SER A 283 11.82 -0.60 32.44
C SER A 283 12.71 -1.35 31.44
N ALA A 284 14.03 -1.22 31.54
CA ALA A 284 14.96 -1.97 30.71
C ALA A 284 14.75 -3.48 30.87
N LYS A 285 14.56 -3.95 32.12
CA LYS A 285 14.32 -5.36 32.43
C LYS A 285 13.02 -5.90 31.83
N ASP A 286 11.91 -5.16 31.92
CA ASP A 286 10.64 -5.57 31.30
C ASP A 286 10.71 -5.54 29.76
N ALA A 287 11.54 -4.65 29.21
CA ALA A 287 11.90 -4.64 27.79
C ALA A 287 12.93 -5.73 27.42
N GLY A 288 13.36 -6.58 28.34
CA GLY A 288 14.31 -7.66 28.06
C GLY A 288 15.72 -7.17 27.71
N PHE A 289 16.11 -6.00 28.20
CA PHE A 289 17.48 -5.48 28.13
C PHE A 289 18.13 -5.56 29.52
N SER A 290 19.39 -6.00 29.57
CA SER A 290 20.18 -6.09 30.79
C SER A 290 21.27 -5.02 30.78
N SER A 291 21.45 -4.29 31.89
CA SER A 291 22.58 -3.39 32.06
C SER A 291 23.73 -4.08 32.83
N PRO A 292 25.01 -3.76 32.53
CA PRO A 292 26.16 -4.37 33.20
C PRO A 292 26.24 -4.08 34.71
N ASP A 293 25.73 -2.92 35.13
CA ASP A 293 25.71 -2.44 36.51
C ASP A 293 24.50 -2.94 37.32
N GLY A 294 23.60 -3.72 36.70
CA GLY A 294 22.38 -4.22 37.31
C GLY A 294 21.28 -3.17 37.52
N SER A 295 21.51 -1.93 37.10
CA SER A 295 20.49 -0.87 37.08
C SER A 295 19.29 -1.24 36.19
N ASP A 296 18.19 -0.51 36.37
CA ASP A 296 16.97 -0.74 35.59
C ASP A 296 16.38 0.60 35.15
N PRO A 297 17.04 1.29 34.18
CA PRO A 297 16.60 2.58 33.72
C PRO A 297 15.23 2.50 33.05
N LYS A 298 14.49 3.60 33.09
CA LYS A 298 13.25 3.74 32.30
C LYS A 298 13.61 4.15 30.89
N LEU A 299 13.13 3.39 29.92
CA LEU A 299 13.39 3.55 28.50
C LEU A 299 12.13 4.05 27.79
N ASN A 300 12.32 5.00 26.88
CA ASN A 300 11.26 5.46 26.00
C ASN A 300 11.30 4.68 24.67
N LEU A 301 10.27 3.90 24.36
CA LEU A 301 10.31 2.98 23.20
C LEU A 301 10.42 3.72 21.86
N GLY A 302 9.62 4.78 21.67
CA GLY A 302 9.67 5.58 20.44
C GLY A 302 11.00 6.31 20.26
N GLY A 303 11.54 6.88 21.34
CA GLY A 303 12.86 7.52 21.31
C GLY A 303 13.98 6.57 20.93
N LEU A 304 14.01 5.37 21.51
CA LEU A 304 14.98 4.33 21.15
C LEU A 304 14.85 3.91 19.68
N LEU A 305 13.61 3.75 19.18
CA LEU A 305 13.39 3.37 17.78
C LEU A 305 13.89 4.45 16.82
N LEU A 306 13.59 5.73 17.07
CA LEU A 306 14.08 6.84 16.22
C LEU A 306 15.61 6.87 16.15
N GLN A 307 16.28 6.68 17.28
CA GLN A 307 17.74 6.61 17.34
C GLN A 307 18.32 5.43 16.55
N ALA A 308 17.64 4.27 16.55
CA ALA A 308 18.05 3.13 15.73
C ALA A 308 17.80 3.36 14.23
N LEU A 309 16.67 3.98 13.86
CA LEU A 309 16.34 4.27 12.46
C LEU A 309 17.33 5.26 11.82
N LEU A 310 17.83 6.22 12.61
CA LEU A 310 18.79 7.24 12.19
C LEU A 310 20.23 6.96 12.67
N GLU A 311 20.54 5.72 13.06
CA GLU A 311 21.85 5.33 13.60
C GLU A 311 23.02 5.66 12.67
N TYR A 312 22.81 5.58 11.36
CA TYR A 312 23.86 5.86 10.36
C TYR A 312 23.94 7.33 9.97
N TRP A 313 23.07 8.20 10.49
CA TRP A 313 23.10 9.63 10.20
C TRP A 313 24.18 10.32 11.05
N PRO A 314 25.25 10.88 10.45
CA PRO A 314 26.40 11.38 11.20
C PRO A 314 26.06 12.49 12.21
N ARG A 315 24.98 13.24 11.97
CA ARG A 315 24.53 14.30 12.88
C ARG A 315 24.02 13.78 14.24
N THR A 316 23.69 12.49 14.34
CA THR A 316 23.21 11.86 15.59
C THR A 316 24.33 11.28 16.45
N HIS A 317 25.57 11.28 15.92
CA HIS A 317 26.74 10.69 16.54
C HIS A 317 27.30 11.64 17.60
N ILE A 318 27.58 11.10 18.79
CA ILE A 318 28.21 11.86 19.88
C ILE A 318 29.73 11.67 19.78
N ASN A 319 30.47 12.78 19.73
CA ASN A 319 31.91 12.77 19.89
C ASN A 319 32.26 12.81 21.39
N PRO A 320 33.16 11.95 21.88
CA PRO A 320 33.52 11.91 23.29
C PRO A 320 34.16 13.21 23.81
N MET A 321 34.63 14.12 22.94
CA MET A 321 35.16 15.42 23.35
C MET A 321 34.08 16.46 23.73
N ASP A 322 32.82 16.26 23.32
CA ASP A 322 31.71 17.17 23.68
C ASP A 322 31.16 16.88 25.09
N GLU A 323 31.57 15.78 25.74
CA GLU A 323 31.18 15.44 27.12
C GLU A 323 32.13 16.04 28.20
N GLU A 324 33.38 16.37 27.84
CA GLU A 324 34.39 16.87 28.80
C GLU A 324 34.14 18.31 29.28
N GLU A 325 33.22 19.07 28.67
CA GLU A 325 32.88 20.41 29.17
C GLU A 325 31.98 20.40 30.42
N ASN A 326 31.48 19.24 30.88
CA ASN A 326 30.58 19.19 32.05
C ASN A 326 31.03 18.36 33.26
N GLU A 327 32.14 17.61 33.23
CA GLU A 327 32.70 16.98 34.45
C GLU A 327 34.23 17.01 34.48
N ILE A 328 34.79 17.89 35.32
CA ILE A 328 36.19 17.83 35.73
C ILE A 328 36.33 16.71 36.75
N ASN A 329 36.96 15.58 36.36
CA ASN A 329 37.95 14.85 37.16
C ASN A 329 38.58 13.67 36.40
N HIS A 330 39.91 13.70 36.29
CA HIS A 330 40.78 12.67 35.72
C HIS A 330 40.57 11.25 36.29
N VAL A 331 40.71 10.20 35.46
CA VAL A 331 41.73 9.13 35.57
C VAL A 331 42.02 8.50 34.20
N ASN A 332 43.31 8.32 33.89
CA ASN A 332 43.88 7.64 32.73
C ASN A 332 43.33 6.22 32.47
N GLY A 333 42.99 5.96 31.20
CA GLY A 333 42.90 4.62 30.62
C GLY A 333 42.71 4.74 29.11
N GLU A 334 43.55 4.06 28.33
CA GLU A 334 43.41 3.97 26.87
C GLU A 334 42.07 3.29 26.51
N GLN A 335 41.01 4.08 26.34
CA GLN A 335 39.76 3.64 25.74
C GLN A 335 39.77 4.12 24.29
N GLU A 336 39.67 3.18 23.35
CA GLU A 336 39.45 3.52 21.94
C GLU A 336 38.27 4.48 21.82
N ASN A 337 38.52 5.71 21.35
CA ASN A 337 37.54 6.76 21.05
C ASN A 337 36.57 6.28 19.96
N ARG A 338 35.63 5.39 20.29
CA ARG A 338 34.58 4.94 19.39
C ARG A 338 33.38 5.86 19.56
N VAL A 339 33.14 6.67 18.53
CA VAL A 339 31.92 7.47 18.35
C VAL A 339 30.69 6.65 18.74
N GLN A 340 29.90 7.15 19.69
CA GLN A 340 28.69 6.46 20.13
C GLN A 340 27.61 6.60 19.06
N LYS A 341 27.15 5.45 18.54
CA LYS A 341 26.13 5.36 17.49
C LYS A 341 24.88 4.66 18.00
N GLY A 342 23.73 5.12 17.52
CA GLY A 342 22.44 4.52 17.83
C GLY A 342 22.03 4.72 19.29
N ASN A 343 21.30 3.75 19.83
CA ASN A 343 20.68 3.84 21.16
C ASN A 343 21.36 2.99 22.25
N GLY A 344 22.34 2.14 21.88
CA GLY A 344 23.07 1.27 22.81
C GLY A 344 22.36 -0.02 23.23
N TYR A 345 21.10 -0.24 22.84
CA TYR A 345 20.29 -1.42 23.22
C TYR A 345 20.02 -2.36 22.04
N PHE A 346 19.74 -1.83 20.85
CA PHE A 346 19.45 -2.62 19.66
C PHE A 346 19.71 -1.83 18.38
N GLN A 347 19.79 -2.55 17.27
CA GLN A 347 19.83 -2.00 15.92
C GLN A 347 18.62 -2.51 15.13
N VAL A 348 18.17 -1.71 14.18
CA VAL A 348 17.20 -2.16 13.17
C VAL A 348 17.95 -2.78 11.97
N PRO A 349 17.32 -3.67 11.18
CA PRO A 349 17.95 -4.18 9.98
C PRO A 349 18.39 -3.03 9.06
N PRO A 350 19.65 -2.98 8.58
CA PRO A 350 20.17 -1.81 7.86
C PRO A 350 19.46 -1.52 6.52
N HIS A 351 18.75 -2.51 5.98
CA HIS A 351 17.94 -2.39 4.76
C HIS A 351 16.51 -1.89 5.04
N THR A 352 16.15 -1.58 6.29
CA THR A 352 14.83 -1.06 6.66
C THR A 352 14.62 0.30 5.99
N PRO A 353 13.57 0.47 5.16
CA PRO A 353 13.25 1.77 4.59
C PRO A 353 12.72 2.72 5.67
N VAL A 354 13.24 3.95 5.69
CA VAL A 354 12.77 5.05 6.53
C VAL A 354 12.06 6.06 5.62
N ILE A 355 10.86 6.50 6.01
CA ILE A 355 10.01 7.37 5.19
C ILE A 355 9.56 8.56 6.04
N PHE A 356 9.83 9.76 5.56
CA PHE A 356 9.30 11.01 6.11
C PHE A 356 8.16 11.48 5.21
N GLY A 357 7.01 11.78 5.81
CA GLY A 357 5.82 12.21 5.09
C GLY A 357 4.90 13.06 5.96
N GLU A 358 4.05 13.83 5.29
CA GLU A 358 2.99 14.59 5.93
C GLU A 358 1.82 13.66 6.29
N ALA A 359 1.12 13.95 7.38
CA ALA A 359 -0.09 13.21 7.77
C ALA A 359 -1.18 13.18 6.66
N GLY A 360 -1.18 14.20 5.78
CA GLY A 360 -2.06 14.29 4.61
C GLY A 360 -1.67 13.40 3.41
N GLY A 361 -0.57 12.64 3.51
CA GLY A 361 -0.20 11.60 2.55
C GLY A 361 0.91 11.95 1.56
N ARG A 362 1.44 13.18 1.57
CA ARG A 362 2.61 13.53 0.74
C ARG A 362 3.88 12.94 1.38
N THR A 363 4.54 12.03 0.67
CA THR A 363 5.91 11.61 1.03
C THR A 363 6.90 12.73 0.73
N LEU A 364 7.75 13.06 1.69
CA LEU A 364 8.79 14.08 1.59
C LEU A 364 10.13 13.46 1.19
N PHE A 365 10.54 12.40 1.90
CA PHE A 365 11.81 11.73 1.67
C PHE A 365 11.75 10.25 2.05
N ARG A 366 12.50 9.42 1.34
CA ARG A 366 12.63 7.98 1.61
C ARG A 366 14.07 7.54 1.35
N LEU A 367 14.63 6.81 2.30
CA LEU A 367 15.96 6.21 2.21
C LEU A 367 15.97 4.83 2.89
N LEU A 368 17.06 4.07 2.76
CA LEU A 368 17.30 2.93 3.65
C LEU A 368 18.08 3.42 4.88
N CYS A 369 17.85 2.80 6.04
CA CYS A 369 18.53 3.15 7.29
C CYS A 369 20.06 3.29 7.12
N ARG A 370 20.71 2.30 6.47
CA ARG A 370 22.17 2.31 6.26
C ARG A 370 22.71 3.45 5.37
N ASP A 371 21.86 4.04 4.54
CA ASP A 371 22.27 5.03 3.53
C ASP A 371 22.30 6.45 4.13
N SER A 372 21.88 6.63 5.39
CA SER A 372 21.79 7.94 6.08
C SER A 372 23.14 8.68 6.22
N GLY A 373 24.25 7.98 5.98
CA GLY A 373 25.61 8.56 5.97
C GLY A 373 26.06 9.15 4.65
N GLY A 374 25.30 8.95 3.56
CA GLY A 374 25.60 9.55 2.26
C GLY A 374 25.48 11.07 2.30
N GLU A 375 26.29 11.77 1.49
CA GLU A 375 26.32 13.24 1.48
C GLU A 375 24.95 13.83 1.09
N THR A 376 24.33 13.28 0.04
CA THR A 376 23.02 13.72 -0.45
C THR A 376 21.92 13.36 0.55
N GLU A 377 21.93 12.14 1.09
CA GLU A 377 20.96 11.68 2.07
C GLU A 377 21.04 12.50 3.35
N SER A 378 22.24 12.78 3.86
CA SER A 378 22.44 13.59 5.06
C SER A 378 21.97 15.04 4.85
N MET A 379 22.22 15.62 3.67
CA MET A 379 21.67 16.93 3.30
C MET A 379 20.14 16.93 3.30
N LEU A 380 19.50 15.93 2.68
CA LEU A 380 18.05 15.79 2.65
C LEU A 380 17.46 15.52 4.05
N LEU A 381 18.15 14.76 4.90
CA LEU A 381 17.75 14.55 6.29
C LEU A 381 17.77 15.87 7.08
N ASN A 382 18.77 16.73 6.87
CA ASN A 382 18.80 18.06 7.49
C ASN A 382 17.60 18.94 7.10
N GLU A 383 17.07 18.77 5.90
CA GLU A 383 15.91 19.54 5.41
C GLU A 383 14.55 18.93 5.79
N THR A 384 14.49 17.60 6.00
CA THR A 384 13.21 16.87 6.09
C THR A 384 12.92 16.25 7.45
N VAL A 385 13.93 15.97 8.28
CA VAL A 385 13.70 15.43 9.63
C VAL A 385 13.07 16.53 10.50
N PRO A 386 11.87 16.30 11.07
CA PRO A 386 11.19 17.32 11.85
C PRO A 386 11.85 17.54 13.22
N GLN A 387 11.63 18.72 13.79
CA GLN A 387 12.29 19.15 15.04
C GLN A 387 12.06 18.17 16.20
N TRP A 388 10.85 17.64 16.37
CA TRP A 388 10.54 16.69 17.44
C TRP A 388 11.36 15.39 17.37
N VAL A 389 11.86 15.02 16.19
CA VAL A 389 12.79 13.88 16.03
C VAL A 389 14.23 14.32 16.33
N ILE A 390 14.61 15.53 15.90
CA ILE A 390 15.93 16.12 16.17
C ILE A 390 16.18 16.22 17.68
N ASP A 391 15.18 16.67 18.44
CA ASP A 391 15.25 16.82 19.90
C ASP A 391 15.73 15.52 20.58
N ILE A 392 15.28 14.35 20.10
CA ILE A 392 15.60 13.05 20.69
C ILE A 392 16.86 12.40 20.09
N THR A 393 17.06 12.57 18.78
CA THR A 393 18.08 11.82 18.02
C THR A 393 19.41 12.55 17.93
N VAL A 394 19.39 13.88 17.84
CA VAL A 394 20.57 14.76 17.78
C VAL A 394 20.83 15.35 19.15
N ASP A 395 19.85 16.07 19.72
CA ASP A 395 20.05 16.85 20.95
C ASP A 395 19.99 15.99 22.23
N LYS A 396 19.55 14.73 22.09
CA LYS A 396 19.39 13.75 23.19
C LYS A 396 18.52 14.23 24.35
N ASN A 397 17.61 15.17 24.10
CA ASN A 397 16.67 15.72 25.07
C ASN A 397 15.57 14.70 25.36
N MET A 398 15.75 13.86 26.37
CA MET A 398 14.78 12.82 26.70
C MET A 398 13.38 13.41 27.00
N PRO A 399 12.31 12.78 26.52
CA PRO A 399 10.95 13.28 26.74
C PRO A 399 10.59 13.23 28.22
N LYS A 400 9.55 13.98 28.62
CA LYS A 400 9.09 13.97 30.03
C LYS A 400 8.26 12.72 30.32
N PHE A 401 8.29 12.28 31.58
CA PHE A 401 7.41 11.22 32.06
C PHE A 401 5.95 11.65 32.12
N ASN A 402 5.06 10.72 31.81
CA ASN A 402 3.62 10.88 31.96
C ASN A 402 3.25 10.62 33.44
N LYS A 403 2.58 11.58 34.08
CA LYS A 403 2.14 11.47 35.47
C LYS A 403 0.69 10.99 35.53
N ILE A 404 0.40 10.07 36.45
CA ILE A 404 -0.97 9.58 36.71
C ILE A 404 -1.42 10.12 38.07
N PRO A 405 -2.44 11.01 38.12
CA PRO A 405 -3.04 11.41 39.39
C PRO A 405 -3.82 10.23 39.98
N PHE A 406 -3.70 10.01 41.29
CA PHE A 406 -4.49 9.01 42.01
C PHE A 406 -4.94 9.53 43.36
N TYR A 407 -6.05 8.97 43.86
CA TYR A 407 -6.51 9.20 45.22
C TYR A 407 -6.10 8.02 46.09
N LEU A 408 -5.51 8.31 47.25
CA LEU A 408 -5.26 7.33 48.28
C LEU A 408 -6.21 7.61 49.44
N GLN A 409 -7.12 6.68 49.71
CA GLN A 409 -8.07 6.78 50.80
C GLN A 409 -7.98 5.53 51.68
N PRO A 410 -8.19 5.67 53.00
CA PRO A 410 -8.20 4.53 53.90
C PRO A 410 -9.36 3.59 53.54
N HIS A 411 -9.10 2.29 53.62
CA HIS A 411 -10.14 1.28 53.41
C HIS A 411 -11.24 1.44 54.47
N SER A 412 -12.50 1.20 54.11
CA SER A 412 -13.66 1.40 55.00
C SER A 412 -13.58 0.59 56.31
N SER A 413 -12.89 -0.55 56.30
CA SER A 413 -12.67 -1.39 57.48
C SER A 413 -11.60 -0.87 58.46
N SER A 414 -10.86 0.18 58.11
CA SER A 414 -9.76 0.69 58.94
C SER A 414 -10.22 1.50 60.16
N GLY A 415 -11.52 1.82 60.27
CA GLY A 415 -12.06 2.66 61.35
C GLY A 415 -11.63 4.13 61.30
N ALA A 416 -10.80 4.52 60.33
CA ALA A 416 -10.40 5.90 60.12
C ALA A 416 -11.63 6.72 59.67
N LYS A 417 -11.96 7.79 60.42
CA LYS A 417 -13.05 8.71 60.04
C LYS A 417 -12.75 9.27 58.65
N THR A 418 -13.65 9.02 57.70
CA THR A 418 -13.62 9.66 56.37
C THR A 418 -13.51 11.17 56.54
N LEU A 419 -12.44 11.78 56.01
CA LEU A 419 -12.38 13.22 55.82
C LEU A 419 -13.60 13.62 54.99
N LYS A 420 -14.57 14.29 55.62
CA LYS A 420 -15.65 14.96 54.89
C LYS A 420 -15.00 16.06 54.05
N LYS A 421 -15.36 16.06 52.76
CA LYS A 421 -14.87 16.97 51.71
C LYS A 421 -14.72 18.41 52.17
#